data_AF-A0A316ZI62-F1
#
_entry.id   AF-A0A316ZI62-F1
#
_cell.length_a   1.000
_cell.length_b   1.000
_cell.length_c   1.000
_cell.angle_alpha   90.00
_cell.angle_beta   90.00
_cell.angle_gamma   90.00
#
_symmetry.space_group_name_H-M   'P 1'
#
loop_
_entity.id
_entity.type
_entity.pdbx_description
1 polymer ?
#
loop_
_entity_poly.entity_id
_entity_poly.type
_entity_poly.pdbx_seq_one_letter_code
_entity_poly.pdbx_strand_id
1 'polypeptide(L)'
;MSSMSFAPASHGFGASSSAAADDASSLSLTAQLQRIFAFAASPPAPQPPSTSASSSSSSSSAVAAPPDPAVQLLRAIQDAQQLAASLELISQNDRLADLSTNTLRPLLLPAVLGEVLTRVRTPVGEHAGRMELLRRSRDAWRLYLLSLLQLGVLPAPSATSVGLGLLTSQTRAHLSTSGPPKLDAANRRALKIALLQLERGITRALDAHREAARDKARAKMGGGLKAQREGVERGASAALEAPEEAQWDLLVLPRVARGMVNSGGGDGESDESSDEEQEDAPGGLPSAGGPEAVAVPRTTRGYVLLLLALHASKALAALDSIGAELELLQSMPAATAAGRAEGSRERGRDGADAQAWRLDRRLDASAPGALLDAKGKVLRPFQITGASASSGASPNPMGTLADDGMNKREELRRQVFQPGHRLPTMSIDEFLDEEERRGNIITGGGPEGAARATPREARALRMENDGTREADEAEEEARQEAMQWDTFKEHNRRGEGNTMNRG
;
A
#
# COMPACT_ATOMS: atom_id res chain seq x y z
N MET A 1 47.06 17.19 -9.62
CA MET A 1 47.84 16.28 -10.50
C MET A 1 47.84 14.90 -9.86
N SER A 2 47.05 13.99 -10.41
CA SER A 2 47.32 12.54 -10.53
C SER A 2 46.07 11.91 -11.11
N SER A 3 46.10 11.83 -12.43
CA SER A 3 45.17 11.12 -13.31
C SER A 3 45.34 9.62 -13.13
N MET A 4 44.25 8.87 -13.02
CA MET A 4 44.24 7.45 -13.38
C MET A 4 43.08 7.18 -14.33
N SER A 5 43.48 7.02 -15.59
CA SER A 5 42.70 6.54 -16.74
C SER A 5 42.47 5.04 -16.61
N PHE A 6 41.27 4.57 -16.89
CA PHE A 6 41.00 3.16 -17.18
C PHE A 6 40.06 3.06 -18.38
N ALA A 7 40.57 2.48 -19.47
CA ALA A 7 39.85 2.25 -20.72
C ALA A 7 38.95 1.00 -20.63
N PRO A 8 37.80 0.94 -21.34
CA PRO A 8 37.01 -0.28 -21.45
C PRO A 8 37.40 -1.11 -22.67
N ALA A 9 37.57 -2.43 -22.46
CA ALA A 9 37.79 -3.42 -23.50
C ALA A 9 36.46 -3.78 -24.18
N SER A 10 36.44 -3.69 -25.51
CA SER A 10 35.37 -4.13 -26.40
C SER A 10 35.47 -5.62 -26.68
N HIS A 11 34.41 -6.39 -26.44
CA HIS A 11 34.16 -7.69 -27.08
C HIS A 11 32.67 -7.77 -27.42
N GLY A 12 32.36 -7.84 -28.71
CA GLY A 12 30.99 -7.95 -29.23
C GLY A 12 30.47 -9.38 -29.18
N PHE A 13 29.17 -9.52 -28.92
CA PHE A 13 28.39 -10.72 -29.19
C PHE A 13 26.94 -10.36 -29.52
N GLY A 14 26.53 -10.72 -30.74
CA GLY A 14 25.30 -11.49 -31.02
C GLY A 14 23.94 -10.86 -30.70
N ALA A 15 23.26 -10.40 -31.76
CA ALA A 15 21.91 -9.85 -31.75
C ALA A 15 20.81 -10.87 -31.37
N SER A 16 19.85 -10.42 -30.55
CA SER A 16 18.38 -10.48 -30.75
C SER A 16 17.62 -10.55 -29.41
N SER A 17 17.40 -9.37 -28.79
CA SER A 17 16.27 -9.04 -27.88
C SER A 17 16.43 -7.68 -27.17
N SER A 18 17.53 -6.93 -27.44
CA SER A 18 17.84 -5.60 -26.87
C SER A 18 17.04 -4.41 -27.46
N ALA A 19 15.96 -4.63 -28.21
CA ALA A 19 15.37 -3.56 -29.03
C ALA A 19 14.49 -2.54 -28.27
N ALA A 20 14.20 -2.73 -26.97
CA ALA A 20 13.28 -1.85 -26.23
C ALA A 20 13.95 -0.92 -25.18
N ALA A 21 15.24 -1.13 -24.90
CA ALA A 21 15.98 -0.38 -23.89
C ALA A 21 16.85 0.74 -24.50
N ASP A 22 17.39 0.54 -25.71
CA ASP A 22 18.33 1.49 -26.32
C ASP A 22 17.65 2.73 -26.96
N ASP A 23 16.33 2.71 -27.17
CA ASP A 23 15.56 3.87 -27.70
C ASP A 23 15.13 4.88 -26.62
N ALA A 24 15.48 4.68 -25.35
CA ALA A 24 15.00 5.55 -24.26
C ALA A 24 15.74 6.90 -24.17
N SER A 25 17.00 6.96 -24.60
CA SER A 25 17.87 8.15 -24.48
C SER A 25 17.58 9.24 -25.51
N SER A 26 16.83 8.94 -26.58
CA SER A 26 16.44 9.89 -27.64
C SER A 26 15.07 10.54 -27.42
N LEU A 27 14.32 10.09 -26.41
CA LEU A 27 12.98 10.60 -26.10
C LEU A 27 13.05 11.98 -25.43
N SER A 28 12.05 12.82 -25.68
CA SER A 28 11.91 14.09 -24.96
C SER A 28 11.68 13.85 -23.46
N LEU A 29 12.06 14.81 -22.62
CA LEU A 29 11.88 14.71 -21.17
C LEU A 29 10.43 14.40 -20.78
N THR A 30 9.45 15.05 -21.43
CA THR A 30 8.03 14.79 -21.19
C THR A 30 7.63 13.35 -21.54
N ALA A 31 8.16 12.79 -22.64
CA ALA A 31 7.89 11.41 -23.05
C ALA A 31 8.55 10.40 -22.08
N GLN A 32 9.77 10.69 -21.61
CA GLN A 32 10.42 9.87 -20.58
C GLN A 32 9.64 9.89 -19.27
N LEU A 33 9.15 11.05 -18.83
CA LEU A 33 8.31 11.17 -17.64
C LEU A 33 7.03 10.35 -17.76
N GLN A 34 6.30 10.44 -18.89
CA GLN A 34 5.11 9.62 -19.13
C GLN A 34 5.42 8.12 -19.04
N ARG A 35 6.54 7.67 -19.61
CA ARG A 35 6.97 6.26 -19.55
C ARG A 35 7.31 5.82 -18.13
N ILE A 36 8.04 6.64 -17.38
CA ILE A 36 8.40 6.38 -15.97
C ILE A 36 7.14 6.23 -15.13
N PHE A 37 6.20 7.18 -15.25
CA PHE A 37 4.95 7.17 -14.49
C PHE A 37 4.04 6.00 -14.87
N ALA A 38 3.94 5.67 -16.16
CA ALA A 38 3.19 4.50 -16.60
C ALA A 38 3.78 3.18 -16.08
N PHE A 39 5.11 3.03 -16.11
CA PHE A 39 5.80 1.86 -15.58
C PHE A 39 5.69 1.78 -14.04
N ALA A 40 5.70 2.93 -13.36
CA ALA A 40 5.50 2.99 -11.91
C ALA A 40 4.08 2.63 -11.48
N ALA A 41 3.06 2.99 -12.29
CA ALA A 41 1.67 2.65 -12.06
C ALA A 41 1.41 1.14 -12.21
N SER A 42 1.92 0.55 -13.30
CA SER A 42 1.75 -0.87 -13.60
C SER A 42 3.14 -1.50 -13.83
N PRO A 43 3.82 -1.94 -12.77
CA PRO A 43 5.10 -2.61 -12.92
C PRO A 43 4.87 -3.95 -13.64
N PRO A 44 5.69 -4.29 -14.65
CA PRO A 44 5.53 -5.54 -15.38
C PRO A 44 5.70 -6.73 -14.41
N ALA A 45 4.83 -7.72 -14.55
CA ALA A 45 4.86 -8.91 -13.70
C ALA A 45 6.26 -9.57 -13.74
N PRO A 46 6.81 -10.00 -12.59
CA PRO A 46 8.09 -10.71 -12.58
C PRO A 46 7.96 -11.95 -13.46
N GLN A 47 8.78 -12.05 -14.51
CA GLN A 47 8.73 -13.20 -15.40
C GLN A 47 9.04 -14.46 -14.58
N PRO A 48 8.21 -15.53 -14.66
CA PRO A 48 8.56 -16.80 -14.05
C PRO A 48 9.87 -17.30 -14.69
N PRO A 49 10.70 -18.06 -13.96
CA PRO A 49 11.89 -18.65 -14.55
C PRO A 49 11.45 -19.50 -15.75
N SER A 50 11.86 -19.12 -16.95
CA SER A 50 11.50 -19.82 -18.18
C SER A 50 12.08 -21.23 -18.13
N THR A 51 11.24 -22.23 -17.84
CA THR A 51 11.57 -23.64 -18.03
C THR A 51 11.43 -24.00 -19.52
N SER A 52 12.19 -23.33 -20.39
CA SER A 52 12.40 -23.82 -21.76
C SER A 52 13.65 -24.68 -21.74
N ALA A 53 13.46 -25.95 -21.37
CA ALA A 53 14.43 -27.00 -21.62
C ALA A 53 14.48 -27.25 -23.13
N SER A 54 15.38 -26.57 -23.84
CA SER A 54 15.92 -27.07 -25.10
C SER A 54 17.37 -27.48 -24.84
N SER A 55 17.57 -28.78 -24.94
CA SER A 55 18.84 -29.47 -24.74
C SER A 55 19.88 -29.06 -25.78
N SER A 56 20.91 -28.31 -25.38
CA SER A 56 22.27 -28.49 -25.89
C SER A 56 23.31 -27.66 -25.14
N SER A 57 24.41 -28.35 -24.80
CA SER A 57 25.75 -27.86 -24.44
C SER A 57 25.95 -27.09 -23.14
N SER A 58 26.67 -27.78 -22.25
CA SER A 58 27.44 -27.32 -21.10
C SER A 58 28.15 -25.97 -21.29
N SER A 59 27.67 -24.95 -20.57
CA SER A 59 28.53 -23.98 -19.89
C SER A 59 27.83 -23.56 -18.60
N SER A 60 28.53 -23.69 -17.48
CA SER A 60 28.05 -23.32 -16.16
C SER A 60 28.13 -21.80 -16.00
N SER A 61 27.25 -21.08 -16.67
CA SER A 61 26.88 -19.70 -16.32
C SER A 61 25.59 -19.79 -15.51
N ALA A 62 25.67 -19.39 -14.24
CA ALA A 62 24.50 -19.31 -13.38
C ALA A 62 23.40 -18.54 -14.12
N VAL A 63 22.24 -19.18 -14.33
CA VAL A 63 21.07 -18.54 -14.93
C VAL A 63 20.70 -17.36 -14.04
N ALA A 64 21.11 -16.15 -14.43
CA ALA A 64 20.81 -14.93 -13.70
C ALA A 64 19.29 -14.77 -13.66
N ALA A 65 18.74 -14.59 -12.47
CA ALA A 65 17.32 -14.27 -12.31
C ALA A 65 16.96 -13.05 -13.18
N PRO A 66 15.74 -12.99 -13.75
CA PRO A 66 15.33 -11.85 -14.56
C PRO A 66 15.54 -10.55 -13.77
N PRO A 67 16.10 -9.49 -14.40
CA PRO A 67 16.43 -8.26 -13.71
C PRO A 67 15.17 -7.64 -13.11
N ASP A 68 15.22 -7.27 -11.83
CA ASP A 68 14.09 -6.71 -11.10
C ASP A 68 13.53 -5.48 -11.86
N PRO A 69 12.23 -5.43 -12.22
CA PRO A 69 11.65 -4.30 -12.93
C PRO A 69 11.87 -2.97 -12.22
N ALA A 70 11.91 -2.96 -10.88
CA ALA A 70 12.23 -1.77 -10.10
C ALA A 70 13.62 -1.21 -10.43
N VAL A 71 14.62 -2.06 -10.68
CA VAL A 71 16.00 -1.63 -11.03
C VAL A 71 16.04 -1.01 -12.42
N GLN A 72 15.25 -1.54 -13.36
CA GLN A 72 15.13 -0.93 -14.70
C GLN A 72 14.50 0.46 -14.62
N LEU A 73 13.47 0.62 -13.80
CA LEU A 73 12.83 1.90 -13.55
C LEU A 73 13.77 2.91 -12.87
N LEU A 74 14.59 2.47 -11.92
CA LEU A 74 15.60 3.34 -11.28
C LEU A 74 16.59 3.92 -12.30
N ARG A 75 17.02 3.12 -13.27
CA ARG A 75 17.91 3.59 -14.34
C ARG A 75 17.22 4.67 -15.18
N ALA A 76 15.98 4.42 -15.61
CA ALA A 76 15.21 5.40 -16.38
C ALA A 76 15.00 6.72 -15.60
N ILE A 77 14.76 6.65 -14.28
CA ILE A 77 14.63 7.83 -13.43
C ILE A 77 15.96 8.59 -13.33
N GLN A 78 17.09 7.90 -13.20
CA GLN A 78 18.41 8.53 -13.16
C GLN A 78 18.72 9.25 -14.48
N ASP A 79 18.42 8.62 -15.61
CA ASP A 79 18.60 9.22 -16.93
C ASP A 79 17.74 10.49 -17.07
N ALA A 80 16.47 10.44 -16.64
CA ALA A 80 15.58 11.61 -16.64
C ALA A 80 16.04 12.72 -15.69
N GLN A 81 16.61 12.38 -14.52
CA GLN A 81 17.20 13.36 -13.60
C GLN A 81 18.44 14.03 -14.18
N GLN A 82 19.31 13.28 -14.88
CA GLN A 82 20.48 13.83 -15.56
C GLN A 82 20.06 14.78 -16.69
N LEU A 83 19.04 14.41 -17.48
CA LEU A 83 18.50 15.29 -18.51
C LEU A 83 17.87 16.55 -17.91
N ALA A 84 17.05 16.42 -16.86
CA ALA A 84 16.47 17.58 -16.18
C ALA A 84 17.55 18.53 -15.60
N ALA A 85 18.63 17.97 -15.04
CA ALA A 85 19.77 18.75 -14.55
C ALA A 85 20.52 19.43 -15.69
N SER A 86 20.71 18.76 -16.83
CA SER A 86 21.38 19.33 -18.02
C SER A 86 20.59 20.47 -18.67
N LEU A 87 19.28 20.48 -18.50
CA LEU A 87 18.38 21.52 -18.99
C LEU A 87 18.25 22.71 -18.02
N GLU A 88 18.87 22.63 -16.84
CA GLU A 88 18.85 23.66 -15.79
C GLU A 88 17.45 24.22 -15.50
N LEU A 89 16.42 23.36 -15.59
CA LEU A 89 15.00 23.76 -15.56
C LEU A 89 14.56 24.45 -14.27
N ILE A 90 15.28 24.18 -13.17
CA ILE A 90 14.97 24.70 -11.83
C ILE A 90 16.28 25.17 -11.21
N SER A 91 16.36 26.47 -10.94
CA SER A 91 17.38 27.11 -10.14
C SER A 91 16.97 27.19 -8.67
N GLN A 92 17.94 27.35 -7.78
CA GLN A 92 17.68 27.48 -6.33
C GLN A 92 16.90 28.75 -5.96
N ASN A 93 16.89 29.74 -6.85
CA ASN A 93 16.24 31.03 -6.63
C ASN A 93 14.91 31.18 -7.38
N ASP A 94 14.47 30.17 -8.11
CA ASP A 94 13.22 30.23 -8.86
C ASP A 94 12.03 30.28 -7.91
N ARG A 95 11.02 31.07 -8.27
CA ARG A 95 9.73 31.09 -7.58
C ARG A 95 8.70 30.35 -8.41
N LEU A 96 7.63 29.92 -7.75
CA LEU A 96 6.52 29.25 -8.45
C LEU A 96 6.02 30.03 -9.66
N ALA A 97 5.91 31.36 -9.55
CA ALA A 97 5.40 32.23 -10.61
C ALA A 97 6.27 32.23 -11.88
N ASP A 98 7.57 31.95 -11.76
CA ASP A 98 8.52 32.02 -12.88
C ASP A 98 8.58 30.71 -13.68
N LEU A 99 7.96 29.64 -13.17
CA LEU A 99 8.01 28.30 -13.76
C LEU A 99 6.77 28.03 -14.61
N SER A 100 6.97 27.51 -15.83
CA SER A 100 5.88 27.05 -16.70
C SER A 100 5.27 25.74 -16.20
N THR A 101 4.05 25.42 -16.66
CA THR A 101 3.35 24.20 -16.23
C THR A 101 4.12 22.92 -16.59
N ASN A 102 4.90 22.93 -17.67
CA ASN A 102 5.71 21.80 -18.08
C ASN A 102 6.95 21.58 -17.19
N THR A 103 7.57 22.63 -16.66
CA THR A 103 8.74 22.50 -15.76
C THR A 103 8.36 22.01 -14.36
N LEU A 104 7.07 22.08 -14.00
CA LEU A 104 6.56 21.54 -12.74
C LEU A 104 6.49 20.00 -12.72
N ARG A 105 6.33 19.34 -13.87
CA ARG A 105 6.20 17.86 -13.94
C ARG A 105 7.48 17.12 -13.51
N PRO A 106 8.69 17.53 -13.95
CA PRO A 106 9.95 16.97 -13.46
C PRO A 106 10.16 17.05 -11.94
N LEU A 107 9.52 17.99 -11.23
CA LEU A 107 9.62 18.10 -9.77
C LEU A 107 9.14 16.84 -9.04
N LEU A 108 8.31 16.00 -9.68
CA LEU A 108 7.85 14.74 -9.12
C LEU A 108 8.90 13.62 -9.19
N LEU A 109 9.98 13.75 -9.98
CA LEU A 109 11.00 12.71 -10.14
C LEU A 109 11.59 12.21 -8.80
N PRO A 110 11.97 13.08 -7.84
CA PRO A 110 12.49 12.62 -6.56
C PRO A 110 11.45 11.88 -5.71
N ALA A 111 10.16 12.24 -5.83
CA ALA A 111 9.06 11.52 -5.17
C ALA A 111 8.92 10.10 -5.72
N VAL A 112 8.86 9.95 -7.05
CA VAL A 112 8.79 8.64 -7.69
C VAL A 112 10.04 7.81 -7.39
N LEU A 113 11.24 8.41 -7.39
CA LEU A 113 12.47 7.74 -6.99
C LEU A 113 12.39 7.19 -5.57
N GLY A 114 11.88 7.99 -4.63
CA GLY A 114 11.66 7.58 -3.24
C GLY A 114 10.76 6.36 -3.15
N GLU A 115 9.66 6.34 -3.89
CA GLU A 115 8.72 5.21 -3.91
C GLU A 115 9.33 3.95 -4.52
N VAL A 116 9.97 4.08 -5.69
CA VAL A 116 10.57 2.94 -6.41
C VAL A 116 11.68 2.28 -5.60
N LEU A 117 12.50 3.06 -4.89
CA LEU A 117 13.55 2.52 -4.02
C LEU A 117 12.99 1.60 -2.92
N THR A 118 11.79 1.88 -2.40
CA THR A 118 11.16 1.00 -1.39
C THR A 118 10.66 -0.32 -1.99
N ARG A 119 10.35 -0.33 -3.30
CA ARG A 119 9.85 -1.49 -4.05
C ARG A 119 10.96 -2.43 -4.55
N VAL A 120 12.23 -2.01 -4.53
CA VAL A 120 13.37 -2.84 -4.93
C VAL A 120 13.49 -4.05 -4.01
N ARG A 121 13.57 -5.24 -4.62
CA ARG A 121 13.71 -6.49 -3.86
C ARG A 121 15.13 -6.65 -3.34
N THR A 122 15.25 -6.88 -2.03
CA THR A 122 16.52 -7.22 -1.37
C THR A 122 16.54 -8.69 -0.97
N PRO A 123 17.67 -9.40 -1.14
CA PRO A 123 17.78 -10.79 -0.74
C PRO A 123 17.64 -10.94 0.79
N VAL A 124 17.06 -12.05 1.22
CA VAL A 124 16.85 -12.35 2.64
C VAL A 124 18.18 -12.42 3.37
N GLY A 125 18.31 -11.66 4.47
CA GLY A 125 19.51 -11.60 5.31
C GLY A 125 20.48 -10.46 4.97
N GLU A 126 20.26 -9.71 3.89
CA GLU A 126 21.08 -8.54 3.53
C GLU A 126 20.49 -7.23 4.08
N HIS A 127 20.51 -7.09 5.40
CA HIS A 127 19.97 -5.91 6.09
C HIS A 127 20.71 -4.61 5.69
N ALA A 128 22.01 -4.69 5.43
CA ALA A 128 22.83 -3.54 5.03
C ALA A 128 22.40 -2.94 3.69
N GLY A 129 22.13 -3.79 2.69
CA GLY A 129 21.62 -3.36 1.38
C GLY A 129 20.24 -2.72 1.49
N ARG A 130 19.34 -3.30 2.29
CA ARG A 130 18.01 -2.71 2.55
C ARG A 130 18.10 -1.36 3.26
N MET A 131 18.95 -1.24 4.29
CA MET A 131 19.17 0.03 5.00
C MET A 131 19.67 1.13 4.06
N GLU A 132 20.58 0.82 3.14
CA GLU A 132 21.09 1.78 2.16
C GLU A 132 19.99 2.26 1.20
N LEU A 133 19.17 1.34 0.69
CA LEU A 133 18.02 1.69 -0.16
C LEU A 133 17.01 2.60 0.56
N LEU A 134 16.72 2.29 1.83
CA LEU A 134 15.82 3.10 2.66
C LEU A 134 16.39 4.50 2.95
N ARG A 135 17.70 4.61 3.20
CA ARG A 135 18.37 5.91 3.37
C ARG A 135 18.27 6.75 2.10
N ARG A 136 18.56 6.15 0.93
CA ARG A 136 18.40 6.83 -0.37
C ARG A 136 16.96 7.24 -0.62
N SER A 137 15.99 6.38 -0.28
CA SER A 137 14.57 6.69 -0.42
C SER A 137 14.17 7.88 0.46
N ARG A 138 14.57 7.86 1.75
CA ARG A 138 14.38 8.97 2.68
C ARG A 138 14.98 10.27 2.14
N ASP A 139 16.21 10.22 1.64
CA ASP A 139 16.91 11.41 1.16
C ASP A 139 16.21 11.98 -0.09
N ALA A 140 15.72 11.11 -1.00
CA ALA A 140 14.93 11.52 -2.16
C ALA A 140 13.61 12.20 -1.79
N TRP A 141 12.86 11.63 -0.84
CA TRP A 141 11.64 12.23 -0.30
C TRP A 141 11.93 13.57 0.38
N ARG A 142 13.04 13.70 1.11
CA ARG A 142 13.43 14.97 1.74
C ARG A 142 13.79 16.02 0.69
N LEU A 143 14.53 15.65 -0.36
CA LEU A 143 14.85 16.55 -1.47
C LEU A 143 13.57 17.04 -2.17
N TYR A 144 12.61 16.15 -2.38
CA TYR A 144 11.29 16.50 -2.90
C TYR A 144 10.57 17.53 -2.02
N LEU A 145 10.46 17.29 -0.72
CA LEU A 145 9.76 18.22 0.17
C LEU A 145 10.49 19.56 0.28
N LEU A 146 11.82 19.56 0.25
CA LEU A 146 12.63 20.79 0.25
C LEU A 146 12.40 21.62 -1.01
N SER A 147 12.37 20.99 -2.20
CA SER A 147 12.12 21.72 -3.45
C SER A 147 10.72 22.35 -3.46
N LEU A 148 9.70 21.64 -2.97
CA LEU A 148 8.34 22.20 -2.85
C LEU A 148 8.26 23.41 -1.91
N LEU A 149 8.98 23.37 -0.78
CA LEU A 149 9.03 24.47 0.18
C LEU A 149 9.80 25.68 -0.39
N GLN A 150 10.89 25.45 -1.10
CA GLN A 150 11.70 26.52 -1.72
C GLN A 150 10.91 27.23 -2.82
N LEU A 151 10.22 26.47 -3.68
CA LEU A 151 9.41 27.02 -4.76
C LEU A 151 8.13 27.71 -4.27
N GLY A 152 7.70 27.43 -3.03
CA GLY A 152 6.46 27.99 -2.47
C GLY A 152 5.19 27.30 -2.98
N VAL A 153 5.29 26.05 -3.44
CA VAL A 153 4.13 25.23 -3.85
C VAL A 153 3.23 24.92 -2.66
N LEU A 154 3.83 24.74 -1.48
CA LEU A 154 3.10 24.53 -0.23
C LEU A 154 2.85 25.89 0.45
N PRO A 155 1.61 26.41 0.47
CA PRO A 155 1.31 27.73 1.00
C PRO A 155 1.54 27.78 2.52
N ALA A 156 1.86 28.97 3.02
CA ALA A 156 1.87 29.21 4.46
C ALA A 156 0.49 28.92 5.08
N PRO A 157 0.43 28.48 6.35
CA PRO A 157 -0.84 28.23 7.02
C PRO A 157 -1.65 29.52 7.11
N SER A 158 -2.78 29.57 6.41
CA SER A 158 -3.72 30.69 6.40
C SER A 158 -5.15 30.20 6.62
N ALA A 159 -6.07 31.10 6.97
CA ALA A 159 -7.47 30.75 7.21
C ALA A 159 -8.17 30.12 5.98
N THR A 160 -7.71 30.46 4.76
CA THR A 160 -8.26 29.95 3.50
C THR A 160 -7.61 28.62 3.07
N SER A 161 -6.44 28.29 3.63
CA SER A 161 -5.64 27.13 3.25
C SER A 161 -5.43 26.18 4.42
N VAL A 162 -6.43 25.95 5.27
CA VAL A 162 -6.30 25.14 6.50
C VAL A 162 -5.70 23.77 6.23
N GLY A 163 -6.19 23.06 5.21
CA GLY A 163 -5.67 21.74 4.82
C GLY A 163 -4.21 21.79 4.35
N LEU A 164 -3.93 22.54 3.28
CA LEU A 164 -2.56 22.64 2.74
C LEU A 164 -1.58 23.28 3.74
N GLY A 165 -2.05 24.18 4.59
CA GLY A 165 -1.29 24.78 5.68
C GLY A 165 -0.89 23.78 6.76
N LEU A 166 -1.80 22.85 7.10
CA LEU A 166 -1.46 21.70 7.96
C LEU A 166 -0.35 20.87 7.29
N LEU A 167 -0.50 20.53 6.00
CA LEU A 167 0.53 19.81 5.26
C LEU A 167 1.89 20.53 5.31
N THR A 168 1.92 21.85 5.05
CA THR A 168 3.12 22.69 5.15
C THR A 168 3.76 22.68 6.55
N SER A 169 2.94 22.71 7.61
CA SER A 169 3.44 22.67 8.97
C SER A 169 4.13 21.34 9.28
N GLN A 170 3.56 20.23 8.79
CA GLN A 170 4.11 18.90 8.99
C GLN A 170 5.35 18.66 8.15
N THR A 171 5.39 19.11 6.89
CA THR A 171 6.61 19.01 6.07
C THR A 171 7.78 19.73 6.72
N ARG A 172 7.55 20.93 7.27
CA ARG A 172 8.58 21.66 8.03
C ARG A 172 9.02 20.90 9.29
N ALA A 173 8.11 20.26 10.00
CA ALA A 173 8.43 19.46 11.19
C ALA A 173 9.29 18.24 10.84
N HIS A 174 8.98 17.51 9.77
CA HIS A 174 9.75 16.34 9.31
C HIS A 174 11.13 16.70 8.75
N LEU A 175 11.26 17.89 8.15
CA LEU A 175 12.54 18.39 7.65
C LEU A 175 13.43 18.97 8.76
N SER A 176 12.84 19.39 9.88
CA SER A 176 13.58 19.89 11.05
C SER A 176 14.58 18.87 11.59
N THR A 177 15.78 19.34 11.95
CA THR A 177 16.84 18.51 12.55
C THR A 177 16.49 18.05 13.96
N SER A 178 15.60 18.77 14.64
CA SER A 178 15.12 18.46 16.00
C SER A 178 14.18 17.25 16.06
N GLY A 179 13.79 16.68 14.91
CA GLY A 179 12.74 15.68 14.81
C GLY A 179 11.33 16.27 15.05
N PRO A 180 10.26 15.48 14.76
CA PRO A 180 8.90 15.91 15.00
C PRO A 180 8.63 16.09 16.50
N PRO A 181 7.77 17.04 16.90
CA PRO A 181 7.44 17.24 18.30
C PRO A 181 6.79 15.99 18.91
N LYS A 182 7.14 15.68 20.16
CA LYS A 182 6.50 14.60 20.92
C LYS A 182 5.06 15.01 21.25
N LEU A 183 4.12 14.66 20.37
CA LEU A 183 2.70 14.88 20.57
C LEU A 183 2.10 13.73 21.39
N ASP A 184 1.04 14.03 22.17
CA ASP A 184 0.23 13.02 22.84
C ASP A 184 -0.43 12.05 21.82
N ALA A 185 -0.74 10.82 22.24
CA ALA A 185 -1.32 9.79 21.38
C ALA A 185 -2.62 10.26 20.71
N ALA A 186 -3.48 10.99 21.44
CA ALA A 186 -4.72 11.55 20.89
C ALA A 186 -4.43 12.56 19.77
N ASN A 187 -3.49 13.48 20.01
CA ASN A 187 -3.10 14.51 19.03
C ASN A 187 -2.40 13.92 17.81
N ARG A 188 -1.54 12.90 17.98
CA ARG A 188 -0.93 12.17 16.85
C ARG A 188 -1.98 11.51 15.97
N ARG A 189 -2.98 10.87 16.60
CA ARG A 189 -4.10 10.24 15.87
C ARG A 189 -4.92 11.29 15.12
N ALA A 190 -5.27 12.40 15.77
CA ALA A 190 -6.04 13.48 15.17
C ALA A 190 -5.32 14.09 13.95
N LEU A 191 -4.01 14.35 14.06
CA LEU A 191 -3.16 14.81 12.96
C LEU A 191 -3.20 13.82 11.79
N LYS A 192 -3.02 12.53 12.05
CA LYS A 192 -3.03 11.49 11.02
C LYS A 192 -4.39 11.38 10.32
N ILE A 193 -5.49 11.51 11.07
CA ILE A 193 -6.84 11.57 10.50
C ILE A 193 -7.00 12.79 9.59
N ALA A 194 -6.55 13.97 10.05
CA ALA A 194 -6.65 15.20 9.27
C ALA A 194 -5.82 15.15 7.97
N LEU A 195 -4.59 14.61 8.02
CA LEU A 195 -3.77 14.40 6.82
C LEU A 195 -4.41 13.40 5.85
N LEU A 196 -5.01 12.31 6.36
CA LEU A 196 -5.70 11.33 5.52
C LEU A 196 -6.98 11.91 4.89
N GLN A 197 -7.73 12.73 5.62
CA GLN A 197 -8.89 13.45 5.09
C GLN A 197 -8.48 14.42 3.98
N LEU A 198 -7.36 15.12 4.17
CA LEU A 198 -6.77 15.97 3.14
C LEU A 198 -6.34 15.18 1.91
N GLU A 199 -5.60 14.08 2.07
CA GLU A 199 -5.18 13.21 0.97
C GLU A 199 -6.38 12.73 0.15
N ARG A 200 -7.45 12.30 0.81
CA ARG A 200 -8.71 11.91 0.16
C ARG A 200 -9.36 13.08 -0.57
N GLY A 201 -9.42 14.26 0.05
CA GLY A 201 -9.96 15.47 -0.58
C GLY A 201 -9.19 15.86 -1.84
N ILE A 202 -7.86 15.86 -1.77
CA ILE A 202 -6.97 16.12 -2.91
C ILE A 202 -7.20 15.10 -4.03
N THR A 203 -7.27 13.81 -3.69
CA THR A 203 -7.43 12.73 -4.67
C THR A 203 -8.75 12.88 -5.44
N ARG A 204 -9.87 13.11 -4.73
CA ARG A 204 -11.18 13.37 -5.35
C ARG A 204 -11.16 14.60 -6.26
N ALA A 205 -10.50 15.68 -5.85
CA ALA A 205 -10.39 16.88 -6.65
C ALA A 205 -9.55 16.66 -7.92
N LEU A 206 -8.48 15.86 -7.85
CA LEU A 206 -7.68 15.48 -9.01
C LEU A 206 -8.48 14.60 -9.97
N ASP A 207 -9.18 13.58 -9.48
CA ASP A 207 -9.98 12.69 -10.32
C ASP A 207 -11.10 13.44 -11.06
N ALA A 208 -11.81 14.33 -10.37
CA ALA A 208 -12.83 15.18 -10.99
C ALA A 208 -12.25 16.05 -12.13
N HIS A 209 -11.04 16.60 -11.96
CA HIS A 209 -10.37 17.36 -13.02
C HIS A 209 -9.90 16.48 -14.17
N ARG A 210 -9.36 15.28 -13.88
CA ARG A 210 -8.88 14.31 -14.88
C ARG A 210 -10.00 13.86 -15.81
N GLU A 211 -11.16 13.52 -15.24
CA GLU A 211 -12.36 13.14 -15.99
C GLU A 211 -12.83 14.31 -16.86
N ALA A 212 -13.03 15.49 -16.28
CA ALA A 212 -13.47 16.67 -17.01
C ALA A 212 -12.50 17.08 -18.14
N ALA A 213 -11.19 16.99 -17.93
CA ALA A 213 -10.18 17.30 -18.94
C ALA A 213 -10.20 16.31 -20.12
N ARG A 214 -10.39 15.02 -19.83
CA ARG A 214 -10.54 13.98 -20.85
C ARG A 214 -11.84 14.11 -21.63
N ASP A 215 -12.95 14.43 -20.97
CA ASP A 215 -14.23 14.67 -21.63
C ASP A 215 -14.16 15.87 -22.59
N LYS A 216 -13.52 16.96 -22.16
CA LYS A 216 -13.23 18.11 -23.02
C LYS A 216 -12.36 17.71 -24.22
N ALA A 217 -11.32 16.90 -24.02
CA ALA A 217 -10.46 16.43 -25.10
C ALA A 217 -11.21 15.51 -26.08
N ARG A 218 -12.05 14.59 -25.58
CA ARG A 218 -12.93 13.74 -26.38
C ARG A 218 -13.93 14.56 -27.19
N ALA A 219 -14.56 15.57 -26.59
CA ALA A 219 -15.47 16.47 -27.29
C ALA A 219 -14.77 17.27 -28.40
N LYS A 220 -13.55 17.77 -28.15
CA LYS A 220 -12.73 18.47 -29.15
C LYS A 220 -12.31 17.55 -30.30
N MET A 221 -11.97 16.29 -30.03
CA MET A 221 -11.64 15.29 -31.07
C MET A 221 -12.88 14.83 -31.85
N GLY A 222 -14.03 14.69 -31.19
CA GLY A 222 -15.30 14.26 -31.80
C GLY A 222 -16.00 15.33 -32.64
N GLY A 223 -15.66 16.61 -32.46
CA GLY A 223 -16.26 17.74 -33.19
C GLY A 223 -15.90 17.84 -34.68
N GLY A 224 -15.00 16.99 -35.19
CA GLY A 224 -14.51 17.02 -36.58
C GLY A 224 -15.02 15.90 -37.51
N LEU A 225 -15.73 14.89 -37.01
CA LEU A 225 -16.13 13.71 -37.81
C LEU A 225 -17.66 13.58 -37.94
N LYS A 226 -18.25 14.38 -38.83
CA LYS A 226 -19.43 13.93 -39.59
C LYS A 226 -18.96 13.34 -40.91
N ALA A 227 -18.58 12.06 -40.90
CA ALA A 227 -18.53 11.26 -42.13
C ALA A 227 -18.57 9.76 -41.81
N GLN A 228 -19.58 9.12 -42.36
CA GLN A 228 -19.82 7.69 -42.43
C GLN A 228 -18.54 6.86 -42.72
N ARG A 229 -18.25 5.85 -41.89
CA ARG A 229 -17.89 4.51 -42.37
C ARG A 229 -17.87 3.50 -41.22
N GLU A 230 -18.79 2.55 -41.26
CA GLU A 230 -18.61 1.26 -40.60
C GLU A 230 -17.30 0.61 -41.07
N GLY A 231 -16.51 0.07 -40.15
CA GLY A 231 -15.46 -0.90 -40.47
C GLY A 231 -14.00 -0.42 -40.45
N VAL A 232 -13.57 0.34 -39.43
CA VAL A 232 -12.17 0.31 -38.95
C VAL A 232 -12.17 0.39 -37.43
N GLU A 233 -12.60 -0.67 -36.77
CA GLU A 233 -12.41 -0.83 -35.33
C GLU A 233 -11.01 -1.39 -35.05
N ARG A 234 -10.37 -0.88 -33.99
CA ARG A 234 -9.16 -1.39 -33.30
C ARG A 234 -7.77 -0.93 -33.77
N GLY A 235 -7.62 0.33 -34.19
CA GLY A 235 -6.29 0.94 -34.41
C GLY A 235 -5.87 2.01 -33.39
N ALA A 236 -6.84 2.70 -32.77
CA ALA A 236 -6.57 3.91 -31.95
C ALA A 236 -6.78 3.70 -30.43
N SER A 237 -7.10 2.47 -29.99
CA SER A 237 -7.40 2.15 -28.59
C SER A 237 -6.17 1.89 -27.72
N ALA A 238 -4.95 1.91 -28.29
CA ALA A 238 -3.69 1.74 -27.55
C ALA A 238 -3.01 3.06 -27.18
N ALA A 239 -3.63 4.21 -27.46
CA ALA A 239 -3.14 5.51 -27.04
C ALA A 239 -3.41 5.71 -25.54
N LEU A 240 -2.55 5.08 -24.72
CA LEU A 240 -2.40 5.22 -23.27
C LEU A 240 -3.72 5.06 -22.50
N GLU A 241 -4.03 3.81 -22.17
CA GLU A 241 -4.98 3.50 -21.09
C GLU A 241 -4.62 4.36 -19.87
N ALA A 242 -5.57 5.18 -19.43
CA ALA A 242 -5.32 6.15 -18.36
C ALA A 242 -4.93 5.40 -17.08
N PRO A 243 -3.90 5.83 -16.34
CA PRO A 243 -3.58 5.22 -15.06
C PRO A 243 -4.81 5.25 -14.15
N GLU A 244 -5.07 4.18 -13.41
CA GLU A 244 -6.23 4.12 -12.51
C GLU A 244 -6.15 5.24 -11.46
N GLU A 245 -4.98 5.40 -10.84
CA GLU A 245 -4.76 6.34 -9.75
C GLU A 245 -4.28 7.72 -10.24
N ALA A 246 -4.84 8.78 -9.67
CA ALA A 246 -4.47 10.17 -9.98
C ALA A 246 -2.97 10.46 -9.82
N GLN A 247 -2.32 9.80 -8.86
CA GLN A 247 -0.90 10.04 -8.59
C GLN A 247 0.02 9.72 -9.77
N TRP A 248 -0.40 8.81 -10.66
CA TRP A 248 0.42 8.38 -11.78
C TRP A 248 0.11 9.13 -13.09
N ASP A 249 -0.83 10.08 -13.06
CA ASP A 249 -1.32 10.74 -14.25
C ASP A 249 -0.83 12.18 -14.34
N LEU A 250 0.20 12.40 -15.17
CA LEU A 250 0.75 13.74 -15.45
C LEU A 250 -0.19 14.62 -16.30
N LEU A 251 -1.34 14.08 -16.74
CA LEU A 251 -2.36 14.74 -17.56
C LEU A 251 -1.78 15.39 -18.82
N VAL A 252 -0.92 14.66 -19.52
CA VAL A 252 -0.37 15.08 -20.82
C VAL A 252 -1.30 14.52 -21.90
N LEU A 253 -2.23 15.36 -22.36
CA LEU A 253 -3.23 14.99 -23.38
C LEU A 253 -2.67 15.23 -24.79
N PRO A 254 -2.96 14.36 -25.78
CA PRO A 254 -2.50 14.53 -27.15
C PRO A 254 -3.12 15.79 -27.78
N ARG A 255 -2.30 16.57 -28.51
CA ARG A 255 -2.77 17.75 -29.25
C ARG A 255 -3.55 17.32 -30.48
N VAL A 256 -4.75 17.89 -30.66
CA VAL A 256 -5.45 17.84 -31.94
C VAL A 256 -4.71 18.78 -32.89
N ALA A 257 -4.08 18.25 -33.93
CA ALA A 257 -3.48 19.07 -34.99
C ALA A 257 -4.60 19.89 -35.66
N ARG A 258 -4.70 21.18 -35.30
CA ARG A 258 -5.56 22.12 -36.02
C ARG A 258 -5.04 22.18 -37.45
N GLY A 259 -5.90 21.86 -38.41
CA GLY A 259 -5.54 21.71 -39.82
C GLY A 259 -4.69 22.86 -40.34
N MET A 260 -3.60 22.48 -41.00
CA MET A 260 -2.66 23.33 -41.73
C MET A 260 -3.42 24.20 -42.75
N VAL A 261 -3.64 25.47 -42.43
CA VAL A 261 -3.77 26.53 -43.43
C VAL A 261 -2.48 27.33 -43.41
N ASN A 262 -1.82 27.27 -44.55
CA ASN A 262 -0.54 27.82 -44.95
C ASN A 262 -0.25 29.26 -44.46
N SER A 263 0.80 29.45 -43.67
CA SER A 263 1.80 30.52 -43.86
C SER A 263 2.92 30.45 -42.82
N GLY A 264 4.16 30.34 -43.34
CA GLY A 264 5.36 31.02 -42.80
C GLY A 264 5.92 30.51 -41.48
N GLY A 265 7.18 30.08 -41.49
CA GLY A 265 7.85 29.56 -40.31
C GLY A 265 8.00 30.57 -39.18
N GLY A 266 8.06 30.03 -37.97
CA GLY A 266 8.23 30.74 -36.71
C GLY A 266 7.94 29.77 -35.58
N ASP A 267 8.98 29.11 -35.11
CA ASP A 267 9.27 28.79 -33.70
C ASP A 267 8.03 28.42 -32.87
N GLY A 268 7.78 27.11 -32.76
CA GLY A 268 6.70 26.53 -31.97
C GLY A 268 6.92 26.73 -30.47
N GLU A 269 6.64 27.94 -29.98
CA GLU A 269 6.45 28.21 -28.57
C GLU A 269 5.21 27.47 -28.06
N SER A 270 5.38 26.87 -26.91
CA SER A 270 4.42 26.03 -26.21
C SER A 270 3.13 26.79 -25.87
N ASP A 271 2.12 26.65 -26.71
CA ASP A 271 0.73 27.10 -26.45
C ASP A 271 0.04 26.18 -25.41
N GLU A 272 0.63 26.10 -24.21
CA GLU A 272 -0.08 25.74 -22.96
C GLU A 272 -0.77 27.01 -22.36
N SER A 273 -0.63 28.18 -23.00
CA SER A 273 -1.12 29.50 -22.54
C SER A 273 -2.61 29.76 -22.83
N SER A 274 -3.26 28.99 -23.71
CA SER A 274 -4.67 29.24 -24.05
C SER A 274 -5.68 28.97 -22.91
N ASP A 275 -5.27 28.39 -21.78
CA ASP A 275 -6.10 28.26 -20.57
C ASP A 275 -5.72 29.28 -19.47
N GLU A 276 -4.76 30.19 -19.73
CA GLU A 276 -4.28 31.19 -18.76
C GLU A 276 -5.05 32.53 -18.78
N GLU A 277 -5.96 32.76 -19.74
CA GLU A 277 -6.71 34.03 -19.87
C GLU A 277 -8.11 34.02 -19.22
N GLN A 278 -8.21 33.62 -17.94
CA GLN A 278 -9.39 33.95 -17.15
C GLN A 278 -9.03 34.21 -15.68
N GLU A 279 -8.21 35.25 -15.45
CA GLU A 279 -8.16 35.92 -14.15
C GLU A 279 -9.38 36.85 -13.98
N ASP A 280 -9.77 37.01 -12.72
CA ASP A 280 -10.80 37.90 -12.15
C ASP A 280 -12.29 37.55 -12.27
N ALA A 281 -12.74 36.79 -11.26
CA ALA A 281 -13.88 37.20 -10.43
C ALA A 281 -13.75 36.61 -9.00
N PRO A 282 -13.87 37.40 -7.91
CA PRO A 282 -13.89 36.87 -6.54
C PRO A 282 -15.25 36.21 -6.28
N GLY A 283 -15.42 35.01 -6.84
CA GLY A 283 -16.66 34.25 -6.79
C GLY A 283 -16.67 33.28 -5.62
N GLY A 284 -17.30 33.70 -4.51
CA GLY A 284 -17.82 32.82 -3.47
C GLY A 284 -16.81 32.38 -2.42
N LEU A 285 -16.93 32.92 -1.20
CA LEU A 285 -16.31 32.38 0.00
C LEU A 285 -16.56 30.86 0.06
N PRO A 286 -15.53 29.99 0.00
CA PRO A 286 -15.73 28.61 0.39
C PRO A 286 -16.07 28.62 1.88
N SER A 287 -17.23 28.07 2.19
CA SER A 287 -17.67 27.71 3.54
C SER A 287 -16.49 27.19 4.36
N ALA A 288 -16.36 27.65 5.61
CA ALA A 288 -15.35 27.20 6.57
C ALA A 288 -15.24 25.67 6.55
N GLY A 289 -14.29 25.17 5.76
CA GLY A 289 -14.23 23.78 5.34
C GLY A 289 -13.17 23.06 6.14
N GLY A 290 -13.52 21.88 6.67
CA GLY A 290 -12.55 20.98 7.29
C GLY A 290 -11.43 20.56 6.32
N PRO A 291 -10.45 19.77 6.78
CA PRO A 291 -9.27 19.39 5.98
C PRO A 291 -9.60 18.63 4.67
N GLU A 292 -10.84 18.13 4.53
CA GLU A 292 -11.34 17.42 3.34
C GLU A 292 -11.87 18.37 2.24
N ALA A 293 -12.15 19.63 2.56
CA ALA A 293 -12.71 20.61 1.63
C ALA A 293 -11.63 21.18 0.70
N VAL A 294 -11.22 20.38 -0.29
CA VAL A 294 -10.26 20.77 -1.34
C VAL A 294 -11.02 21.12 -2.61
N ALA A 295 -10.82 22.32 -3.15
CA ALA A 295 -11.46 22.77 -4.37
C ALA A 295 -10.91 22.05 -5.61
N VAL A 296 -11.79 21.72 -6.55
CA VAL A 296 -11.40 21.14 -7.85
C VAL A 296 -10.64 22.21 -8.66
N PRO A 297 -9.41 21.91 -9.14
CA PRO A 297 -8.65 22.85 -9.94
C PRO A 297 -9.38 23.12 -11.26
N ARG A 298 -9.25 24.35 -11.79
CA ARG A 298 -9.86 24.76 -13.07
C ARG A 298 -8.89 24.73 -14.24
N THR A 299 -7.60 24.87 -13.94
CA THR A 299 -6.51 24.95 -14.91
C THR A 299 -5.60 23.72 -14.81
N THR A 300 -4.92 23.39 -15.91
CA THR A 300 -3.89 22.34 -15.95
C THR A 300 -2.76 22.62 -14.96
N ARG A 301 -2.36 23.89 -14.82
CA ARG A 301 -1.41 24.34 -13.81
C ARG A 301 -1.89 24.01 -12.39
N GLY A 302 -3.12 24.37 -12.06
CA GLY A 302 -3.73 24.06 -10.76
C GLY A 302 -3.77 22.55 -10.47
N TYR A 303 -4.03 21.74 -11.48
CA TYR A 303 -3.96 20.28 -11.38
C TYR A 303 -2.55 19.78 -11.03
N VAL A 304 -1.51 20.25 -11.73
CA VAL A 304 -0.12 19.82 -11.46
C VAL A 304 0.33 20.27 -10.07
N LEU A 305 -0.04 21.47 -9.62
CA LEU A 305 0.25 21.93 -8.25
C LEU A 305 -0.43 21.07 -7.19
N LEU A 306 -1.68 20.69 -7.44
CA LEU A 306 -2.43 19.82 -6.54
C LEU A 306 -1.86 18.39 -6.53
N LEU A 307 -1.36 17.90 -7.67
CA LEU A 307 -0.65 16.62 -7.80
C LEU A 307 0.68 16.62 -7.01
N LEU A 308 1.42 17.74 -7.02
CA LEU A 308 2.59 17.93 -6.17
C LEU A 308 2.20 17.90 -4.68
N ALA A 309 1.12 18.57 -4.30
CA ALA A 309 0.63 18.52 -2.92
C ALA A 309 0.21 17.10 -2.50
N LEU A 310 -0.41 16.31 -3.39
CA LEU A 310 -0.73 14.90 -3.15
C LEU A 310 0.54 14.11 -2.81
N HIS A 311 1.57 14.21 -3.65
CA HIS A 311 2.84 13.51 -3.42
C HIS A 311 3.53 13.98 -2.14
N ALA A 312 3.37 15.25 -1.73
CA ALA A 312 3.87 15.72 -0.45
C ALA A 312 3.17 15.05 0.75
N SER A 313 1.84 14.85 0.67
CA SER A 313 1.11 14.10 1.72
C SER A 313 1.58 12.64 1.81
N LYS A 314 1.81 11.99 0.65
CA LYS A 314 2.36 10.63 0.57
C LYS A 314 3.80 10.55 1.07
N ALA A 315 4.61 11.58 0.80
CA ALA A 315 5.99 11.68 1.29
C ALA A 315 6.04 11.64 2.83
N LEU A 316 5.11 12.32 3.52
CA LEU A 316 5.06 12.28 4.98
C LEU A 316 4.77 10.88 5.51
N ALA A 317 3.76 10.20 4.94
CA ALA A 317 3.45 8.82 5.30
C ALA A 317 4.60 7.85 5.00
N ALA A 318 5.28 8.04 3.86
CA ALA A 318 6.44 7.25 3.46
C ALA A 318 7.63 7.47 4.42
N LEU A 319 7.91 8.72 4.81
CA LEU A 319 8.99 9.04 5.75
C LEU A 319 8.76 8.43 7.13
N ASP A 320 7.51 8.40 7.63
CA ASP A 320 7.15 7.71 8.86
C ASP A 320 7.42 6.20 8.76
N SER A 321 6.97 5.59 7.65
CA SER A 321 7.18 4.15 7.41
C SER A 321 8.65 3.79 7.28
N ILE A 322 9.42 4.57 6.52
CA ILE A 322 10.86 4.38 6.32
C ILE A 322 11.61 4.59 7.64
N GLY A 323 11.20 5.58 8.45
CA GLY A 323 11.76 5.81 9.77
C GLY A 323 11.61 4.60 10.69
N ALA A 324 10.39 4.07 10.79
CA ALA A 324 10.10 2.88 11.60
C ALA A 324 10.87 1.63 11.10
N GLU A 325 10.98 1.43 9.79
CA GLU A 325 11.73 0.31 9.21
C GLU A 325 13.25 0.45 9.48
N LEU A 326 13.80 1.67 9.37
CA LEU A 326 15.21 1.93 9.68
C LEU A 326 15.52 1.71 11.16
N GLU A 327 14.63 2.12 12.06
CA GLU A 327 14.78 1.85 13.50
C GLU A 327 14.77 0.35 13.79
N LEU A 328 13.85 -0.39 13.16
CA LEU A 328 13.78 -1.84 13.29
C LEU A 328 15.05 -2.53 12.78
N LEU A 329 15.53 -2.17 11.59
CA LEU A 329 16.75 -2.75 11.01
C LEU A 329 18.02 -2.40 11.81
N GLN A 330 18.06 -1.21 12.43
CA GLN A 330 19.16 -0.82 13.32
C GLN A 330 19.14 -1.58 14.64
N SER A 331 17.95 -1.86 15.18
CA SER A 331 17.78 -2.64 16.40
C SER A 331 18.02 -4.14 16.20
N MET A 332 18.07 -4.60 14.94
CA MET A 332 18.29 -6.00 14.62
C MET A 332 19.75 -6.39 14.96
N PRO A 333 19.98 -7.40 15.80
CA PRO A 333 21.32 -7.85 16.11
C PRO A 333 22.01 -8.29 14.81
N ALA A 334 23.24 -7.82 14.58
CA ALA A 334 24.02 -8.23 13.43
C ALA A 334 24.06 -9.76 13.39
N ALA A 335 23.52 -10.35 12.33
CA ALA A 335 23.52 -11.79 12.14
C ALA A 335 24.96 -12.26 12.36
N THR A 336 25.20 -12.95 13.49
CA THR A 336 26.54 -13.34 13.89
C THR A 336 27.12 -14.16 12.76
N ALA A 337 28.15 -13.62 12.10
CA ALA A 337 28.94 -14.32 11.10
C ALA A 337 29.60 -15.61 11.63
N ALA A 338 29.44 -15.91 12.93
CA ALA A 338 29.78 -17.17 13.58
C ALA A 338 29.16 -18.39 12.86
N GLY A 339 27.92 -18.31 12.36
CA GLY A 339 27.27 -19.48 11.74
C GLY A 339 27.76 -19.86 10.34
N ARG A 340 28.61 -19.06 9.68
CA ARG A 340 29.02 -19.29 8.28
C ARG A 340 30.46 -19.77 8.11
N ALA A 341 31.29 -19.69 9.16
CA ALA A 341 32.68 -20.18 9.14
C ALA A 341 32.86 -21.57 9.79
N GLU A 342 31.88 -22.07 10.55
CA GLU A 342 31.95 -23.37 11.25
C GLU A 342 31.55 -24.58 10.40
N GLY A 343 31.03 -24.37 9.18
CA GLY A 343 30.58 -25.45 8.29
C GLY A 343 31.66 -26.41 7.77
N SER A 344 32.95 -26.19 8.07
CA SER A 344 34.05 -27.05 7.58
C SER A 344 34.92 -27.66 8.69
N ARG A 345 34.69 -27.33 9.97
CA ARG A 345 35.51 -27.87 11.08
C ARG A 345 34.73 -28.54 12.23
N GLU A 346 33.41 -28.45 12.26
CA GLU A 346 32.56 -29.07 13.30
C GLU A 346 31.99 -30.45 12.93
N ARG A 347 32.66 -31.24 12.08
CA ARG A 347 32.23 -32.63 11.82
C ARG A 347 32.62 -33.63 12.91
N GLY A 348 33.22 -33.18 14.01
CA GLY A 348 33.89 -34.05 14.97
C GLY A 348 33.49 -33.97 16.44
N ARG A 349 32.74 -32.96 16.91
CA ARG A 349 32.62 -32.79 18.38
C ARG A 349 31.27 -32.35 18.97
N ASP A 350 30.33 -31.81 18.20
CA ASP A 350 29.11 -31.22 18.80
C ASP A 350 27.82 -31.96 18.44
N GLY A 351 27.81 -33.27 18.72
CA GLY A 351 26.60 -34.10 18.62
C GLY A 351 25.61 -33.92 19.79
N ALA A 352 25.98 -33.21 20.86
CA ALA A 352 25.19 -33.10 22.09
C ALA A 352 24.36 -31.81 22.17
N ASP A 353 24.88 -30.67 21.70
CA ASP A 353 24.25 -29.36 21.98
C ASP A 353 23.34 -28.87 20.85
N ALA A 354 23.51 -29.38 19.62
CA ALA A 354 22.61 -29.09 18.49
C ALA A 354 21.18 -29.68 18.65
N GLN A 355 20.94 -30.44 19.72
CA GLN A 355 19.68 -31.12 19.99
C GLN A 355 18.86 -30.45 21.11
N ALA A 356 19.36 -29.37 21.72
CA ALA A 356 18.69 -28.69 22.83
C ALA A 356 17.40 -27.94 22.44
N TRP A 357 17.23 -27.57 21.16
CA TRP A 357 16.11 -26.74 20.68
C TRP A 357 15.15 -27.48 19.73
N ARG A 358 15.41 -28.75 19.42
CA ARG A 358 14.51 -29.58 18.60
C ARG A 358 13.63 -30.40 19.53
N LEU A 359 12.32 -30.09 19.57
CA LEU A 359 11.33 -30.86 20.34
C LEU A 359 11.25 -32.33 19.90
N ASP A 360 11.62 -32.63 18.65
CA ASP A 360 11.72 -33.99 18.14
C ASP A 360 13.14 -34.53 18.33
N ARG A 361 13.49 -34.87 19.57
CA ARG A 361 14.59 -35.83 19.81
C ARG A 361 14.18 -37.14 19.14
N ARG A 362 14.74 -37.43 17.96
CA ARG A 362 14.75 -38.79 17.43
C ARG A 362 15.55 -39.64 18.41
N LEU A 363 14.83 -40.20 19.38
CA LEU A 363 15.33 -41.21 20.29
C LEU A 363 15.59 -42.45 19.43
N ASP A 364 16.79 -42.56 18.88
CA ASP A 364 17.22 -43.74 18.14
C ASP A 364 17.21 -44.95 19.08
N ALA A 365 16.09 -45.66 19.09
CA ALA A 365 15.90 -46.94 19.78
C ALA A 365 16.82 -48.05 19.23
N SER A 366 17.57 -47.77 18.16
CA SER A 366 18.39 -48.72 17.41
C SER A 366 19.90 -48.52 17.58
N ALA A 367 20.35 -47.87 18.66
CA ALA A 367 21.78 -47.91 19.01
C ALA A 367 22.14 -49.32 19.55
N PRO A 368 23.27 -49.95 19.20
CA PRO A 368 23.67 -51.24 19.75
C PRO A 368 24.13 -51.09 21.22
N GLY A 369 23.46 -51.77 22.17
CA GLY A 369 23.81 -51.73 23.61
C GLY A 369 22.72 -52.33 24.51
N ALA A 370 23.09 -52.75 25.73
CA ALA A 370 22.16 -53.38 26.67
C ALA A 370 21.11 -52.38 27.22
N LEU A 371 19.87 -52.85 27.40
CA LEU A 371 18.73 -52.02 27.85
C LEU A 371 18.75 -51.64 29.34
N LEU A 372 19.38 -52.47 30.16
CA LEU A 372 19.44 -52.35 31.61
C LEU A 372 20.89 -52.53 32.07
N ASP A 373 21.30 -51.79 33.09
CA ASP A 373 22.50 -52.10 33.86
C ASP A 373 22.27 -53.35 34.72
N ALA A 374 23.33 -54.02 35.19
CA ALA A 374 23.26 -55.22 36.05
C ALA A 374 22.48 -55.01 37.36
N LYS A 375 22.23 -53.74 37.73
CA LYS A 375 21.42 -53.32 38.89
C LYS A 375 19.97 -52.94 38.52
N GLY A 376 19.52 -53.24 37.30
CA GLY A 376 18.15 -53.02 36.83
C GLY A 376 17.82 -51.57 36.50
N LYS A 377 18.81 -50.67 36.44
CA LYS A 377 18.60 -49.28 36.06
C LYS A 377 18.50 -49.17 34.54
N VAL A 378 17.44 -48.50 34.07
CA VAL A 378 17.18 -48.34 32.64
C VAL A 378 18.16 -47.34 32.04
N LEU A 379 18.97 -47.79 31.08
CA LEU A 379 19.99 -46.97 30.42
C LEU A 379 19.49 -46.33 29.11
N ARG A 380 18.32 -46.75 28.62
CA ARG A 380 17.75 -46.31 27.34
C ARG A 380 16.23 -46.20 27.43
N PRO A 381 15.61 -45.17 26.82
CA PRO A 381 14.17 -45.06 26.81
C PRO A 381 13.57 -46.23 26.02
N PHE A 382 12.64 -46.95 26.63
CA PHE A 382 11.83 -47.98 25.98
C PHE A 382 10.36 -47.68 26.23
N GLN A 383 9.48 -48.10 25.32
CA GLN A 383 8.05 -47.85 25.43
C GLN A 383 7.39 -49.13 25.94
N ILE A 384 6.83 -49.09 27.15
CA ILE A 384 6.07 -50.21 27.72
C ILE A 384 4.74 -50.27 26.98
N THR A 385 4.60 -51.22 26.05
CA THR A 385 3.27 -51.62 25.58
C THR A 385 2.63 -52.44 26.69
N GLY A 386 1.45 -52.02 27.15
CA GLY A 386 0.74 -52.71 28.22
C GLY A 386 0.54 -54.19 27.89
N ALA A 387 1.15 -55.07 28.67
CA ALA A 387 0.88 -56.50 28.61
C ALA A 387 -0.53 -56.74 29.16
N SER A 388 -1.41 -57.24 28.30
CA SER A 388 -2.70 -57.79 28.73
C SER A 388 -2.44 -58.96 29.68
N ALA A 389 -2.97 -58.86 30.89
CA ALA A 389 -2.93 -59.93 31.86
C ALA A 389 -3.74 -61.13 31.37
N SER A 390 -3.19 -62.34 31.50
CA SER A 390 -3.99 -63.48 31.95
C SER A 390 -3.11 -64.67 32.34
N SER A 391 -3.12 -64.97 33.65
CA SER A 391 -2.98 -66.32 34.17
C SER A 391 -4.23 -67.13 33.85
N GLY A 392 -4.06 -68.25 33.13
CA GLY A 392 -4.88 -69.47 33.14
C GLY A 392 -6.40 -69.37 32.95
N ALA A 393 -6.91 -69.89 31.82
CA ALA A 393 -7.86 -71.02 31.77
C ALA A 393 -8.50 -71.20 30.37
N SER A 394 -8.35 -72.43 29.84
CA SER A 394 -9.23 -73.20 28.94
C SER A 394 -9.65 -72.70 27.53
N PRO A 395 -9.95 -73.63 26.60
CA PRO A 395 -9.91 -73.38 25.15
C PRO A 395 -11.28 -73.35 24.43
N ASN A 396 -11.26 -72.71 23.25
CA ASN A 396 -12.21 -72.77 22.11
C ASN A 396 -13.57 -72.04 22.22
N PRO A 397 -14.25 -71.74 21.08
CA PRO A 397 -13.77 -71.00 19.90
C PRO A 397 -14.82 -69.97 19.42
N MET A 398 -14.44 -69.12 18.45
CA MET A 398 -15.31 -68.24 17.64
C MET A 398 -15.72 -66.89 18.28
N GLY A 399 -15.38 -65.81 17.58
CA GLY A 399 -15.97 -64.48 17.79
C GLY A 399 -14.96 -63.36 18.04
N THR A 400 -14.57 -62.68 16.95
CA THR A 400 -14.40 -61.21 16.81
C THR A 400 -13.84 -60.37 17.97
N LEU A 401 -12.82 -59.56 17.61
CA LEU A 401 -12.35 -58.28 18.19
C LEU A 401 -11.05 -58.35 19.02
N ALA A 402 -10.00 -57.67 18.52
CA ALA A 402 -9.19 -56.69 19.26
C ALA A 402 -7.95 -56.25 18.43
N ASP A 403 -8.12 -55.25 17.56
CA ASP A 403 -7.04 -54.46 16.92
C ASP A 403 -7.14 -52.99 17.37
N ASP A 404 -7.23 -52.75 18.68
CA ASP A 404 -7.52 -51.41 19.23
C ASP A 404 -6.27 -50.57 19.55
N GLY A 405 -5.06 -51.13 19.39
CA GLY A 405 -3.82 -50.44 19.76
C GLY A 405 -3.19 -49.60 18.63
N MET A 406 -3.24 -50.11 17.40
CA MET A 406 -2.56 -49.48 16.25
C MET A 406 -3.41 -48.34 15.67
N ASN A 407 -4.72 -48.56 15.57
CA ASN A 407 -5.68 -47.62 14.99
C ASN A 407 -5.78 -46.31 15.81
N LYS A 408 -5.71 -46.38 17.14
CA LYS A 408 -5.79 -45.21 18.02
C LYS A 408 -4.57 -44.29 17.92
N ARG A 409 -3.39 -44.86 17.63
CA ARG A 409 -2.15 -44.11 17.40
C ARG A 409 -2.17 -43.41 16.04
N GLU A 410 -2.74 -44.04 15.02
CA GLU A 410 -2.92 -43.44 13.70
C GLU A 410 -4.01 -42.36 13.69
N GLU A 411 -5.09 -42.54 14.46
CA GLU A 411 -6.14 -41.53 14.67
C GLU A 411 -5.59 -40.28 15.37
N LEU A 412 -4.81 -40.45 16.44
CA LEU A 412 -4.13 -39.34 17.11
C LEU A 412 -3.14 -38.64 16.19
N ARG A 413 -2.42 -39.38 15.33
CA ARG A 413 -1.52 -38.77 14.33
C ARG A 413 -2.27 -37.94 13.29
N ARG A 414 -3.49 -38.37 12.90
CA ARG A 414 -4.36 -37.63 11.98
C ARG A 414 -4.96 -36.36 12.59
N GLN A 415 -5.11 -36.28 13.91
CA GLN A 415 -5.69 -35.13 14.60
C GLN A 415 -4.68 -33.99 14.87
N VAL A 416 -3.37 -34.25 14.77
CA VAL A 416 -2.33 -33.29 15.20
C VAL A 416 -1.90 -32.30 14.08
N PHE A 417 -2.30 -32.53 12.83
CA PHE A 417 -2.02 -31.63 11.70
C PHE A 417 -3.25 -31.37 10.83
N GLN A 418 -4.31 -30.82 11.43
CA GLN A 418 -5.39 -30.23 10.63
C GLN A 418 -5.04 -28.79 10.25
N PRO A 419 -5.45 -28.30 9.06
CA PRO A 419 -5.33 -26.89 8.70
C PRO A 419 -5.97 -26.02 9.79
N GLY A 420 -5.26 -25.00 10.28
CA GLY A 420 -5.69 -24.16 11.40
C GLY A 420 -6.87 -23.23 11.10
N HIS A 421 -7.73 -23.60 10.15
CA HIS A 421 -8.91 -22.84 9.74
C HIS A 421 -10.09 -23.79 9.90
N ARG A 422 -10.95 -23.56 10.89
CA ARG A 422 -12.26 -24.22 10.93
C ARG A 422 -13.03 -23.66 9.74
N LEU A 423 -13.17 -24.43 8.67
CA LEU A 423 -14.20 -24.14 7.68
C LEU A 423 -15.54 -24.15 8.41
N PRO A 424 -16.45 -23.20 8.13
CA PRO A 424 -17.80 -23.26 8.65
C PRO A 424 -18.39 -24.63 8.34
N THR A 425 -18.76 -25.37 9.39
CA THR A 425 -19.37 -26.70 9.27
C THR A 425 -20.85 -26.63 8.91
N MET A 426 -21.37 -25.41 8.79
CA MET A 426 -22.75 -25.10 8.43
C MET A 426 -22.74 -24.17 7.23
N SER A 427 -23.76 -24.26 6.39
CA SER A 427 -23.90 -23.36 5.25
C SER A 427 -24.13 -21.92 5.73
N ILE A 428 -23.83 -20.92 4.89
CA ILE A 428 -24.02 -19.51 5.24
C ILE A 428 -25.46 -19.24 5.67
N ASP A 429 -26.43 -19.81 4.95
CA ASP A 429 -27.85 -19.65 5.22
C ASP A 429 -28.23 -20.25 6.59
N GLU A 430 -27.76 -21.46 6.86
CA GLU A 430 -27.99 -22.14 8.14
C GLU A 430 -27.35 -21.41 9.34
N PHE A 431 -26.18 -20.81 9.14
CA PHE A 431 -25.54 -19.97 10.15
C PHE A 431 -26.30 -18.66 10.38
N LEU A 432 -26.87 -18.07 9.34
CA LEU A 432 -27.72 -16.87 9.46
C LEU A 432 -29.00 -17.20 10.24
N ASP A 433 -29.65 -18.33 9.96
CA ASP A 433 -30.83 -18.78 10.72
C ASP A 433 -30.50 -19.02 12.20
N GLU A 434 -29.30 -19.51 12.47
CA GLU A 434 -28.78 -19.79 13.81
C GLU A 434 -28.46 -18.52 14.60
N GLU A 435 -27.88 -17.52 13.94
CA GLU A 435 -27.63 -16.21 14.52
C GLU A 435 -28.92 -15.37 14.62
N GLU A 436 -29.90 -15.54 13.71
CA GLU A 436 -31.25 -14.94 13.81
C GLU A 436 -31.99 -15.49 15.02
N ARG A 437 -31.99 -16.82 15.20
CA ARG A 437 -32.54 -17.50 16.38
C ARG A 437 -31.86 -17.05 17.68
N ARG A 438 -30.57 -16.71 17.64
CA ARG A 438 -29.82 -16.15 18.77
C ARG A 438 -30.05 -14.64 18.96
N GLY A 439 -30.76 -13.98 18.05
CA GLY A 439 -31.02 -12.54 18.11
C GLY A 439 -29.77 -11.69 17.86
N ASN A 440 -28.72 -12.26 17.26
CA ASN A 440 -27.46 -11.58 16.95
C ASN A 440 -27.46 -10.89 15.58
N ILE A 441 -28.51 -11.08 14.78
CA ILE A 441 -28.70 -10.34 13.53
C ILE A 441 -29.34 -8.99 13.86
N ILE A 442 -28.63 -7.92 13.49
CA ILE A 442 -29.11 -6.54 13.65
C ILE A 442 -30.15 -6.29 12.56
N THR A 443 -31.42 -6.53 12.89
CA THR A 443 -32.57 -6.23 12.04
C THR A 443 -32.91 -4.73 12.12
N GLY A 444 -32.02 -3.87 11.62
CA GLY A 444 -32.23 -2.41 11.56
C GLY A 444 -30.95 -1.59 11.50
N GLY A 445 -30.86 -0.63 10.57
CA GLY A 445 -29.71 0.29 10.45
C GLY A 445 -29.00 0.31 9.09
N GLY A 446 -29.57 -0.31 8.06
CA GLY A 446 -29.14 -0.11 6.68
C GLY A 446 -29.52 1.28 6.12
N PRO A 447 -29.20 1.59 4.85
CA PRO A 447 -29.58 2.85 4.21
C PRO A 447 -31.10 3.13 4.24
N GLU A 448 -31.94 2.09 4.28
CA GLU A 448 -33.40 2.22 4.49
C GLU A 448 -33.77 2.63 5.93
N GLY A 449 -32.98 2.24 6.93
CA GLY A 449 -33.16 2.65 8.33
C GLY A 449 -32.75 4.10 8.58
N ALA A 450 -31.80 4.63 7.80
CA ALA A 450 -31.43 6.05 7.83
C ALA A 450 -32.50 6.96 7.19
N ALA A 451 -33.30 6.43 6.26
CA ALA A 451 -34.39 7.16 5.63
C ALA A 451 -35.69 7.16 6.46
N ARG A 452 -35.85 6.20 7.38
CA ARG A 452 -37.04 6.10 8.22
C ARG A 452 -36.86 6.96 9.47
N ALA A 453 -37.74 7.95 9.65
CA ALA A 453 -37.73 8.81 10.83
C ALA A 453 -37.71 7.96 12.12
N THR A 454 -36.80 8.27 13.03
CA THR A 454 -36.74 7.57 14.31
C THR A 454 -38.06 7.79 15.08
N PRO A 455 -38.46 6.87 15.98
CA PRO A 455 -39.71 7.03 16.75
C PRO A 455 -39.80 8.38 17.48
N ARG A 456 -38.66 8.91 17.92
CA ARG A 456 -38.52 10.21 18.58
C ARG A 456 -38.70 11.39 17.62
N GLU A 457 -38.15 11.31 16.41
CA GLU A 457 -38.35 12.32 15.36
C GLU A 457 -39.79 12.31 14.83
N ALA A 458 -40.38 11.12 14.64
CA ALA A 458 -41.78 10.97 14.24
C ALA A 458 -42.77 11.50 15.29
N ARG A 459 -42.42 11.43 16.59
CA ARG A 459 -43.20 12.07 17.65
C ARG A 459 -43.01 13.59 17.65
N ALA A 460 -41.79 14.08 17.49
CA ALA A 460 -41.51 15.53 17.43
C ALA A 460 -42.27 16.20 16.27
N LEU A 461 -42.34 15.55 15.10
CA LEU A 461 -43.16 16.03 13.97
C LEU A 461 -44.66 16.04 14.28
N ARG A 462 -45.17 15.09 15.07
CA ARG A 462 -46.57 15.07 15.51
C ARG A 462 -46.88 16.17 16.54
N MET A 463 -45.90 16.53 17.37
CA MET A 463 -46.01 17.63 18.34
C MET A 463 -46.00 19.01 17.68
N GLU A 464 -45.42 19.17 16.49
CA GLU A 464 -45.33 20.47 15.79
C GLU A 464 -46.69 20.96 15.25
N ASN A 465 -47.65 20.04 15.04
CA ASN A 465 -49.02 20.36 14.60
C ASN A 465 -49.93 20.70 15.79
N ASP A 466 -49.65 21.85 16.41
CA ASP A 466 -50.41 22.40 17.53
C ASP A 466 -51.91 22.52 17.22
N GLY A 467 -52.76 22.04 18.14
CA GLY A 467 -54.22 22.05 18.02
C GLY A 467 -54.87 20.79 17.42
N THR A 468 -54.10 19.71 17.19
CA THR A 468 -54.64 18.40 16.79
C THR A 468 -54.61 17.41 17.96
N ARG A 469 -55.59 16.48 18.02
CA ARG A 469 -55.64 15.43 19.06
C ARG A 469 -54.36 14.59 19.12
N GLU A 470 -53.69 14.42 17.97
CA GLU A 470 -52.44 13.68 17.85
C GLU A 470 -51.25 14.40 18.51
N ALA A 471 -51.28 15.73 18.59
CA ALA A 471 -50.25 16.52 19.29
C ALA A 471 -50.38 16.36 20.82
N ASP A 472 -51.60 16.38 21.34
CA ASP A 472 -51.88 16.14 22.77
C ASP A 472 -51.46 14.72 23.19
N GLU A 473 -51.79 13.71 22.37
CA GLU A 473 -51.38 12.31 22.57
C GLU A 473 -49.85 12.17 22.55
N ALA A 474 -49.16 12.85 21.62
CA ALA A 474 -47.70 12.85 21.54
C ALA A 474 -47.02 13.52 22.75
N GLU A 475 -47.61 14.58 23.31
CA GLU A 475 -47.11 15.21 24.53
C GLU A 475 -47.30 14.29 25.75
N GLU A 476 -48.44 13.62 25.86
CA GLU A 476 -48.69 12.62 26.91
C GLU A 476 -47.70 11.46 26.86
N GLU A 477 -47.43 10.90 25.67
CA GLU A 477 -46.41 9.86 25.49
C GLU A 477 -45.02 10.34 25.94
N ALA A 478 -44.63 11.57 25.59
CA ALA A 478 -43.34 12.13 25.99
C ALA A 478 -43.23 12.26 27.52
N ARG A 479 -44.33 12.64 28.20
CA ARG A 479 -44.39 12.69 29.67
C ARG A 479 -44.27 11.30 30.30
N GLN A 480 -44.96 10.31 29.75
CA GLN A 480 -44.90 8.93 30.25
C GLN A 480 -43.50 8.33 30.10
N GLU A 481 -42.83 8.56 28.97
CA GLU A 481 -41.45 8.11 28.76
C GLU A 481 -40.47 8.80 29.71
N ALA A 482 -40.66 10.09 29.99
CA ALA A 482 -39.85 10.79 30.98
C ALA A 482 -40.01 10.17 32.38
N MET A 483 -41.25 9.86 32.78
CA MET A 483 -41.53 9.15 34.04
C MET A 483 -40.90 7.75 34.05
N GLN A 484 -41.03 6.99 32.97
CA GLN A 484 -40.40 5.67 32.84
C GLN A 484 -38.87 5.77 32.91
N TRP A 485 -38.28 6.81 32.32
CA TRP A 485 -36.84 7.01 32.34
C TRP A 485 -36.33 7.39 33.73
N ASP A 486 -37.10 8.17 34.48
CA ASP A 486 -36.74 8.55 35.84
C ASP A 486 -36.94 7.37 36.81
N THR A 487 -38.03 6.61 36.70
CA THR A 487 -38.19 5.35 37.47
C THR A 487 -37.07 4.35 37.14
N PHE A 488 -36.67 4.23 35.88
CA PHE A 488 -35.54 3.40 35.48
C PHE A 488 -34.23 3.87 36.11
N LYS A 489 -33.92 5.17 36.14
CA LYS A 489 -32.72 5.69 36.81
C LYS A 489 -32.73 5.50 38.32
N GLU A 490 -33.91 5.52 38.95
CA GLU A 490 -34.04 5.23 40.39
C GLU A 490 -33.75 3.76 40.70
N HIS A 491 -34.21 2.85 39.84
CA HIS A 491 -34.02 1.40 40.03
C HIS A 491 -32.64 0.90 39.58
N ASN A 492 -31.95 1.62 38.68
CA ASN A 492 -30.63 1.23 38.15
C ASN A 492 -29.54 2.16 38.64
N ARG A 493 -28.58 1.63 39.41
CA ARG A 493 -27.49 2.43 39.96
C ARG A 493 -26.55 2.86 38.83
N ARG A 494 -26.12 4.12 38.84
CA ARG A 494 -25.07 4.62 37.92
C ARG A 494 -23.85 3.69 37.95
N GLY A 495 -23.56 3.06 36.81
CA GLY A 495 -22.40 2.21 36.62
C GLY A 495 -22.64 0.69 36.65
N GLU A 496 -23.89 0.21 36.77
CA GLU A 496 -24.19 -1.24 36.76
C GLU A 496 -23.70 -1.97 35.50
N GLY A 497 -23.65 -1.31 34.35
CA GLY A 497 -23.22 -1.91 33.07
C GLY A 497 -21.70 -2.01 32.84
N ASN A 498 -20.85 -1.37 33.66
CA ASN A 498 -19.40 -1.35 33.46
C ASN A 498 -18.64 -2.11 34.59
N THR A 499 -19.24 -3.17 35.09
CA THR A 499 -18.66 -4.00 36.17
C THR A 499 -17.91 -5.22 35.64
N MET A 500 -18.15 -5.66 34.39
CA MET A 500 -17.52 -6.86 33.80
C MET A 500 -16.17 -6.63 33.09
N ASN A 501 -15.76 -5.38 32.85
CA ASN A 501 -14.47 -5.04 32.22
C ASN A 501 -13.38 -4.55 33.22
N ARG A 502 -13.53 -4.91 34.50
CA ARG A 502 -12.45 -4.81 35.50
C ARG A 502 -11.89 -6.21 35.75
N GLY A 503 -11.13 -6.71 34.80
CA GLY A 503 -10.35 -7.95 34.88
C GLY A 503 -8.94 -7.68 34.41
#